data_AF-A0A328IIR7-F1
#
_entry.id   AF-A0A328IIR7-F1
#
_cell.length_a   1.000
_cell.length_b   1.000
_cell.length_c   1.000
_cell.angle_alpha   90.00
_cell.angle_beta   90.00
_cell.angle_gamma   90.00
#
_symmetry.space_group_name_H-M   'P 1'
#
loop_
_entity.id
_entity.type
_entity.pdbx_description
1 polymer ?
#
loop_
_entity_poly.entity_id
_entity_poly.type
_entity_poly.pdbx_seq_one_letter_code
_entity_poly.pdbx_strand_id
1 'polypeptide(L)'
;MKRVICLAYAVALVFSAALSVGTVLESEQSLLGYLVGGGDFELSVSITLIQKVQRIAAGEILAIFVLPEGLVRVLTDSRVVTLSSDGEVFEITEAAEAVISSEVKMIDAFSLVSLQSREEVRGIFLVQEENGHFWHVITETMSYRLASSFASTLSVTANEKALEEASERLRKSLGKEEDLNPSEKPGKPDDPGKPDDPGKPDDPGKPDDPGQPDTPPGKENGKN
;
A
#
# COMPACT_ATOMS: atom_id res chain seq x y z
N MET A 1 10.22 32.46 -26.58
CA MET A 1 9.60 32.27 -25.25
C MET A 1 9.53 30.77 -24.98
N LYS A 2 10.44 30.25 -24.14
CA LYS A 2 10.50 28.84 -23.75
C LYS A 2 9.46 28.60 -22.66
N ARG A 3 8.43 27.80 -22.93
CA ARG A 3 7.53 27.30 -21.89
C ARG A 3 8.19 26.09 -21.25
N VAL A 4 8.73 26.30 -20.06
CA VAL A 4 9.17 25.24 -19.16
C VAL A 4 7.89 24.56 -18.67
N ILE A 5 7.57 23.40 -19.21
CA ILE A 5 6.55 22.51 -18.65
C ILE A 5 7.29 21.76 -17.54
N CYS A 6 6.99 22.15 -16.29
CA CYS A 6 7.50 21.47 -15.11
C CYS A 6 7.08 19.99 -15.18
N LEU A 7 8.09 19.14 -15.34
CA LEU A 7 8.02 17.70 -15.23
C LEU A 7 7.70 17.37 -13.76
N ALA A 8 6.42 17.36 -13.39
CA ALA A 8 6.00 16.78 -12.13
C ALA A 8 6.09 15.27 -12.30
N TYR A 9 7.06 14.69 -11.62
CA TYR A 9 7.37 13.28 -11.51
C TYR A 9 6.10 12.49 -11.15
N ALA A 10 5.41 11.97 -12.17
CA ALA A 10 4.41 10.95 -11.98
C ALA A 10 5.17 9.68 -11.59
N VAL A 11 5.27 9.42 -10.29
CA VAL A 11 5.54 8.09 -9.77
C VAL A 11 4.31 7.25 -10.10
N ALA A 12 4.21 6.84 -11.37
CA ALA A 12 3.33 5.77 -11.79
C ALA A 12 3.97 4.48 -11.32
N LEU A 13 3.82 4.18 -10.03
CA LEU A 13 3.89 2.81 -9.53
C LEU A 13 2.69 2.10 -10.14
N VAL A 14 2.87 1.58 -11.36
CA VAL A 14 1.94 0.63 -11.98
C VAL A 14 2.06 -0.66 -11.17
N PHE A 15 1.36 -0.72 -10.05
CA PHE A 15 1.12 -1.94 -9.30
C PHE A 15 -0.08 -2.61 -9.94
N SER A 16 0.18 -3.46 -10.95
CA SER A 16 -0.80 -4.45 -11.40
C SER A 16 -1.03 -5.46 -10.28
N ALA A 17 -1.89 -5.11 -9.32
CA ALA A 17 -2.31 -6.02 -8.28
C ALA A 17 -3.62 -6.70 -8.70
N ALA A 18 -3.47 -7.88 -9.30
CA ALA A 18 -4.52 -8.89 -9.28
C ALA A 18 -4.97 -9.10 -7.83
N LEU A 19 -6.22 -9.50 -7.61
CA LEU A 19 -6.81 -9.89 -6.31
C LEU A 19 -5.96 -10.94 -5.58
N SER A 20 -4.84 -10.55 -5.00
CA SER A 20 -4.21 -11.27 -3.91
C SER A 20 -4.89 -10.77 -2.65
N VAL A 21 -5.10 -11.69 -1.72
CA VAL A 21 -5.51 -11.39 -0.34
C VAL A 21 -4.72 -10.19 0.25
N GLY A 22 -3.49 -9.95 -0.24
CA GLY A 22 -2.69 -8.77 0.07
C GLY A 22 -3.39 -7.43 -0.20
N THR A 23 -4.05 -7.25 -1.35
CA THR A 23 -4.70 -5.95 -1.68
C THR A 23 -5.82 -5.57 -0.70
N VAL A 24 -6.61 -6.55 -0.26
CA VAL A 24 -7.70 -6.36 0.71
C VAL A 24 -7.13 -6.12 2.10
N LEU A 25 -6.14 -6.91 2.53
CA LEU A 25 -5.51 -6.76 3.84
C LEU A 25 -4.74 -5.44 3.97
N GLU A 26 -4.04 -5.02 2.92
CA GLU A 26 -3.36 -3.71 2.87
C GLU A 26 -4.37 -2.56 2.95
N SER A 27 -5.48 -2.65 2.22
CA SER A 27 -6.55 -1.65 2.25
C SER A 27 -7.23 -1.59 3.63
N GLU A 28 -7.49 -2.76 4.25
CA GLU A 28 -8.03 -2.89 5.61
C GLU A 28 -7.09 -2.21 6.63
N GLN A 29 -5.80 -2.57 6.61
CA GLN A 29 -4.80 -2.02 7.53
C GLN A 29 -4.65 -0.51 7.35
N SER A 30 -4.57 -0.03 6.11
CA SER A 30 -4.44 1.39 5.81
C SER A 30 -5.63 2.21 6.31
N LEU A 31 -6.86 1.73 6.04
CA LEU A 31 -8.09 2.35 6.50
C LEU A 31 -8.16 2.42 8.02
N LEU A 32 -7.95 1.28 8.70
CA LEU A 32 -7.98 1.22 10.16
C LEU A 32 -6.88 2.08 10.79
N GLY A 33 -5.69 2.10 10.20
CA GLY A 33 -4.57 2.94 10.66
C GLY A 33 -4.90 4.42 10.61
N TYR A 34 -5.59 4.86 9.56
CA TYR A 34 -6.04 6.25 9.43
C TYR A 34 -7.12 6.60 10.46
N LEU A 35 -8.13 5.74 10.65
CA LEU A 35 -9.21 5.95 11.62
C LEU A 35 -8.67 6.01 13.06
N VAL A 36 -7.84 5.03 13.44
CA VAL A 36 -7.20 4.98 14.77
C VAL A 36 -6.27 6.17 15.00
N GLY A 37 -5.65 6.69 13.93
CA GLY A 37 -4.86 7.92 13.96
C GLY A 37 -5.68 9.21 14.17
N GLY A 38 -7.01 9.11 14.27
CA GLY A 38 -7.92 10.27 14.37
C GLY A 38 -8.17 10.96 13.03
N GLY A 39 -7.87 10.28 11.93
CA GLY A 39 -8.20 10.75 10.59
C GLY A 39 -9.70 10.75 10.37
N ASP A 40 -10.21 11.84 9.81
CA ASP A 40 -11.63 11.98 9.46
C ASP A 40 -11.80 11.84 7.94
N PHE A 41 -12.84 11.13 7.52
CA PHE A 41 -13.13 10.93 6.11
C PHE A 41 -14.28 11.83 5.69
N GLU A 42 -14.07 12.63 4.65
CA GLU A 42 -15.16 13.37 4.02
C GLU A 42 -16.18 12.45 3.33
N LEU A 43 -15.79 11.20 3.04
CA LEU A 43 -16.59 10.22 2.31
C LEU A 43 -16.94 9.01 3.17
N SER A 44 -18.13 8.48 2.94
CA SER A 44 -18.61 7.23 3.51
C SER A 44 -19.09 6.30 2.40
N VAL A 45 -19.07 5.01 2.70
CA VAL A 45 -19.83 4.03 1.94
C VAL A 45 -21.31 4.32 2.17
N SER A 46 -21.98 4.83 1.13
CA SER A 46 -23.41 5.14 1.15
C SER A 46 -24.15 4.32 0.10
N ILE A 47 -25.48 4.17 0.25
CA ILE A 47 -26.32 3.51 -0.77
C ILE A 47 -26.11 4.15 -2.15
N THR A 48 -26.02 5.49 -2.20
CA THR A 48 -25.79 6.23 -3.45
C THR A 48 -24.45 5.87 -4.07
N LEU A 49 -23.38 5.79 -3.27
CA LEU A 49 -22.07 5.37 -3.74
C LEU A 49 -22.10 3.92 -4.23
N ILE A 50 -22.68 3.00 -3.45
CA ILE A 50 -22.79 1.58 -3.80
C ILE A 50 -23.48 1.40 -5.16
N GLN A 51 -24.64 2.04 -5.35
CA GLN A 51 -25.39 1.97 -6.61
C GLN A 51 -24.61 2.56 -7.78
N LYS A 52 -23.82 3.61 -7.54
CA LYS A 52 -23.00 4.24 -8.57
C LYS A 52 -21.86 3.33 -8.98
N VAL A 53 -21.12 2.81 -7.99
CA VAL A 53 -20.05 1.85 -8.16
C VAL A 53 -20.56 0.61 -8.91
N GLN A 54 -21.72 0.07 -8.55
CA GLN A 54 -22.28 -1.12 -9.19
C GLN A 54 -22.62 -0.93 -10.68
N ARG A 55 -22.85 0.31 -11.14
CA ARG A 55 -23.05 0.59 -12.58
C ARG A 55 -21.73 0.70 -13.35
N ILE A 56 -20.63 0.99 -12.65
CA ILE A 56 -19.30 1.23 -13.24
C ILE A 56 -18.46 -0.05 -13.18
N ALA A 57 -18.44 -0.67 -12.00
CA ALA A 57 -17.71 -1.88 -11.71
C ALA A 57 -18.47 -3.07 -12.32
N ALA A 58 -17.82 -3.78 -13.24
CA ALA A 58 -18.34 -5.03 -13.77
C ALA A 58 -18.12 -6.16 -12.73
N GLY A 59 -19.11 -7.03 -12.59
CA GLY A 59 -19.04 -8.20 -11.68
C GLY A 59 -19.67 -8.00 -10.31
N GLU A 60 -19.57 -9.00 -9.45
CA GLU A 60 -20.02 -8.92 -8.05
C GLU A 60 -19.03 -8.10 -7.21
N ILE A 61 -19.53 -7.10 -6.47
CA ILE A 61 -18.69 -6.29 -5.58
C ILE A 61 -18.33 -7.11 -4.35
N LEU A 62 -17.03 -7.32 -4.15
CA LEU A 62 -16.46 -8.06 -3.02
C LEU A 62 -15.87 -7.12 -1.97
N ALA A 63 -15.46 -5.91 -2.35
CA ALA A 63 -15.01 -4.91 -1.39
C ALA A 63 -15.19 -3.47 -1.88
N ILE A 64 -15.38 -2.55 -0.92
CA ILE A 64 -15.35 -1.10 -1.09
C ILE A 64 -14.57 -0.51 0.09
N PHE A 65 -13.57 0.30 -0.20
CA PHE A 65 -12.79 1.05 0.78
C PHE A 65 -12.83 2.54 0.43
N VAL A 66 -13.12 3.38 1.42
CA VAL A 66 -12.85 4.82 1.33
C VAL A 66 -11.38 5.04 1.66
N LEU A 67 -10.67 5.73 0.77
CA LEU A 67 -9.26 6.07 0.91
C LEU A 67 -9.09 7.51 1.46
N PRO A 68 -8.05 7.79 2.25
CA PRO A 68 -7.85 9.09 2.89
C PRO A 68 -7.82 10.29 1.93
N GLU A 69 -7.41 10.06 0.69
CA GLU A 69 -7.34 11.06 -0.38
C GLU A 69 -8.70 11.41 -1.01
N GLY A 70 -9.82 10.90 -0.46
CA GLY A 70 -11.16 11.14 -1.01
C GLY A 70 -11.48 10.29 -2.24
N LEU A 71 -10.77 9.18 -2.41
CA LEU A 71 -11.03 8.18 -3.43
C LEU A 71 -11.73 6.96 -2.84
N VAL A 72 -12.35 6.17 -3.71
CA VAL A 72 -13.05 4.94 -3.39
C VAL A 72 -12.40 3.83 -4.20
N ARG A 73 -11.89 2.81 -3.49
CA ARG A 73 -11.37 1.61 -4.11
C ARG A 73 -12.42 0.50 -4.04
N VAL A 74 -12.69 -0.11 -5.18
CA VAL A 74 -13.71 -1.14 -5.34
C VAL A 74 -13.05 -2.38 -5.92
N LEU A 75 -13.31 -3.51 -5.29
CA LEU A 75 -12.86 -4.80 -5.77
C LEU A 75 -14.08 -5.63 -6.13
N THR A 76 -14.12 -6.12 -7.36
CA THR A 76 -15.11 -7.08 -7.83
C THR A 76 -14.47 -8.45 -8.01
N ASP A 77 -15.29 -9.46 -8.32
CA ASP A 77 -14.84 -10.80 -8.73
C ASP A 77 -13.89 -10.83 -9.93
N SER A 78 -13.75 -9.72 -10.67
CA SER A 78 -13.07 -9.65 -11.96
C SER A 78 -12.16 -8.44 -12.14
N ARG A 79 -12.32 -7.38 -11.33
CA ARG A 79 -11.57 -6.12 -11.48
C ARG A 79 -11.32 -5.41 -10.16
N VAL A 80 -10.29 -4.58 -10.14
CA VAL A 80 -10.10 -3.53 -9.15
C VAL A 80 -10.29 -2.19 -9.83
N VAL A 81 -11.14 -1.34 -9.26
CA VAL A 81 -11.47 -0.01 -9.78
C VAL A 81 -11.24 1.03 -8.69
N THR A 82 -10.46 2.06 -8.99
CA THR A 82 -10.34 3.25 -8.13
C THR A 82 -11.09 4.40 -8.79
N LEU A 83 -12.01 5.01 -8.04
CA LEU A 83 -12.90 6.07 -8.52
C LEU A 83 -13.11 7.16 -7.47
N SER A 84 -13.42 8.37 -7.88
CA SER A 84 -13.87 9.44 -6.98
C SER A 84 -15.31 9.25 -6.52
N SER A 85 -15.75 10.01 -5.51
CA SER A 85 -17.15 10.02 -5.07
C SER A 85 -18.16 10.40 -6.18
N ASP A 86 -17.74 11.24 -7.12
CA ASP A 86 -18.51 11.60 -8.31
C ASP A 86 -18.39 10.56 -9.45
N GLY A 87 -17.70 9.45 -9.22
CA GLY A 87 -17.65 8.26 -10.07
C GLY A 87 -16.76 8.42 -11.30
N GLU A 88 -15.90 9.42 -11.31
CA GLU A 88 -14.81 9.47 -12.28
C GLU A 88 -13.82 8.34 -11.97
N VAL A 89 -13.51 7.55 -12.99
CA VAL A 89 -12.62 6.40 -12.84
C VAL A 89 -11.17 6.84 -13.05
N PHE A 90 -10.32 6.58 -12.07
CA PHE A 90 -8.90 6.91 -12.10
C PHE A 90 -8.06 5.72 -12.56
N GLU A 91 -8.44 4.51 -12.14
CA GLU A 91 -7.68 3.30 -12.42
C GLU A 91 -8.61 2.10 -12.55
N ILE A 92 -8.33 1.23 -13.54
CA ILE A 92 -8.96 -0.08 -13.69
C ILE A 92 -7.85 -1.10 -13.91
N THR A 93 -7.86 -2.14 -13.09
CA THR A 93 -6.95 -3.28 -13.20
C THR A 93 -7.78 -4.56 -13.30
N GLU A 94 -7.45 -5.43 -14.23
CA GLU A 94 -8.06 -6.77 -14.29
C GLU A 94 -7.57 -7.61 -13.13
N ALA A 95 -8.50 -8.34 -12.51
CA ALA A 95 -8.19 -9.23 -11.42
C ALA A 95 -8.50 -10.68 -11.81
N ALA A 96 -7.83 -11.62 -11.13
CA ALA A 96 -8.10 -13.03 -11.34
C ALA A 96 -9.55 -13.35 -10.97
N GLU A 97 -10.27 -14.04 -11.86
CA GLU A 97 -11.67 -14.42 -11.62
C GLU A 97 -11.79 -15.24 -10.34
N ALA A 98 -12.46 -14.68 -9.34
CA ALA A 98 -12.76 -15.37 -8.10
C ALA A 98 -14.25 -15.78 -8.12
N VAL A 99 -14.53 -17.08 -8.23
CA VAL A 99 -15.90 -17.58 -8.08
C VAL A 99 -16.25 -17.60 -6.59
N ILE A 100 -16.77 -16.49 -6.09
CA ILE A 100 -17.22 -16.37 -4.71
C ILE A 100 -18.74 -16.31 -4.69
N SER A 101 -19.38 -17.31 -4.08
CA SER A 101 -20.83 -17.33 -3.89
C SER A 101 -21.16 -16.95 -2.44
N SER A 102 -21.86 -15.84 -2.26
CA SER A 102 -22.44 -15.41 -0.99
C SER A 102 -23.96 -15.36 -1.08
N GLU A 103 -24.65 -15.85 -0.05
CA GLU A 103 -26.12 -15.73 0.07
C GLU A 103 -26.50 -14.31 0.54
N VAL A 104 -25.75 -13.80 1.52
CA VAL A 104 -25.85 -12.41 1.98
C VAL A 104 -25.02 -11.54 1.05
N LYS A 105 -25.68 -10.61 0.34
CA LYS A 105 -24.98 -9.67 -0.55
C LYS A 105 -24.34 -8.53 0.25
N MET A 106 -23.36 -7.87 -0.35
CA MET A 106 -22.67 -6.72 0.24
C MET A 106 -23.65 -5.66 0.76
N ILE A 107 -24.71 -5.38 -0.01
CA ILE A 107 -25.74 -4.39 0.35
C ILE A 107 -26.52 -4.78 1.61
N ASP A 108 -26.73 -6.08 1.85
CA ASP A 108 -27.43 -6.58 3.03
C ASP A 108 -26.54 -6.44 4.27
N ALA A 109 -25.26 -6.79 4.15
CA ALA A 109 -24.26 -6.59 5.19
C ALA A 109 -24.08 -5.11 5.54
N PHE A 110 -23.97 -4.25 4.53
CA PHE A 110 -23.96 -2.79 4.68
C PHE A 110 -25.18 -2.28 5.44
N SER A 111 -26.38 -2.70 5.03
CA SER A 111 -27.64 -2.26 5.61
C SER A 111 -27.76 -2.70 7.07
N LEU A 112 -27.37 -3.94 7.37
CA LEU A 112 -27.39 -4.49 8.72
C LEU A 112 -26.50 -3.68 9.66
N VAL A 113 -25.26 -3.41 9.26
CA VAL A 113 -24.31 -2.66 10.11
C VAL A 113 -24.72 -1.20 10.23
N SER A 114 -25.10 -0.55 9.14
CA SER A 114 -25.54 0.85 9.17
C SER A 114 -26.72 1.07 10.11
N LEU A 115 -27.67 0.13 10.16
CA LEU A 115 -28.80 0.17 11.07
C LEU A 115 -28.41 -0.16 12.53
N GLN A 116 -27.50 -1.11 12.71
CA GLN A 116 -27.06 -1.56 14.03
C GLN A 116 -26.18 -0.51 14.73
N SER A 117 -25.20 0.06 14.02
CA SER A 117 -24.21 0.99 14.58
C SER A 117 -24.72 2.43 14.64
N ARG A 118 -25.50 2.86 13.63
CA ARG A 118 -25.79 4.28 13.33
C ARG A 118 -24.52 5.11 13.07
N GLU A 119 -23.42 4.46 12.70
CA GLU A 119 -22.17 5.10 12.29
C GLU A 119 -22.02 5.04 10.77
N GLU A 120 -21.20 5.96 10.24
CA GLU A 120 -20.83 5.90 8.83
C GLU A 120 -19.93 4.69 8.56
N VAL A 121 -20.27 3.92 7.53
CA VAL A 121 -19.41 2.83 7.06
C VAL A 121 -18.28 3.42 6.22
N ARG A 122 -17.05 3.03 6.52
CA ARG A 122 -15.83 3.48 5.82
C ARG A 122 -15.25 2.39 4.92
N GLY A 123 -15.47 1.13 5.26
CA GLY A 123 -15.04 0.01 4.44
C GLY A 123 -15.98 -1.18 4.61
N ILE A 124 -16.13 -1.97 3.54
CA ILE A 124 -16.84 -3.25 3.56
C ILE A 124 -16.14 -4.21 2.61
N PHE A 125 -15.82 -5.42 3.06
CA PHE A 125 -15.08 -6.39 2.25
C PHE A 125 -15.37 -7.81 2.67
N LEU A 126 -15.29 -8.73 1.70
CA LEU A 126 -15.47 -10.15 1.90
C LEU A 126 -14.11 -10.82 2.09
N VAL A 127 -13.95 -11.54 3.19
CA VAL A 127 -12.72 -12.29 3.52
C VAL A 127 -13.01 -13.78 3.47
N GLN A 128 -12.13 -14.54 2.82
CA GLN A 128 -12.12 -15.99 2.94
C GLN A 128 -11.33 -16.40 4.19
N GLU A 129 -12.00 -17.05 5.12
CA GLU A 129 -11.40 -17.66 6.30
C GLU A 129 -11.52 -19.21 6.21
N GLU A 130 -10.90 -19.95 7.14
CA GLU A 130 -10.90 -21.42 7.13
C GLU A 130 -12.31 -22.04 7.06
N ASN A 131 -13.29 -21.36 7.65
CA ASN A 131 -14.67 -21.85 7.81
C ASN A 131 -15.67 -21.20 6.84
N GLY A 132 -15.20 -20.54 5.78
CA GLY A 132 -16.04 -19.90 4.77
C GLY A 132 -15.76 -18.41 4.59
N HIS A 133 -16.70 -17.72 3.95
CA HIS A 133 -16.57 -16.29 3.67
C HIS A 133 -17.29 -15.45 4.71
N PHE A 134 -16.71 -14.31 5.08
CA PHE A 134 -17.26 -13.42 6.08
C PHE A 134 -17.18 -11.98 5.60
N TRP A 135 -18.28 -11.24 5.77
CA TRP A 135 -18.28 -9.81 5.52
C TRP A 135 -17.66 -9.09 6.71
N HIS A 136 -16.66 -8.28 6.45
CA HIS A 136 -16.09 -7.35 7.41
C HIS A 136 -16.54 -5.95 7.04
N VAL A 137 -17.07 -5.21 8.01
CA VAL A 137 -17.58 -3.85 7.82
C VAL A 137 -16.93 -2.95 8.85
N ILE A 138 -16.19 -1.95 8.38
CA ILE A 138 -15.48 -0.98 9.20
C ILE A 138 -16.33 0.29 9.24
N THR A 139 -16.62 0.74 10.45
CA THR A 139 -17.26 2.02 10.76
C THR A 139 -16.24 2.97 11.37
N GLU A 140 -16.65 4.18 11.74
CA GLU A 140 -15.78 5.18 12.36
C GLU A 140 -15.04 4.65 13.59
N THR A 141 -15.74 3.89 14.45
CA THR A 141 -15.16 3.44 15.73
C THR A 141 -15.06 1.93 15.87
N MET A 142 -15.87 1.17 15.13
CA MET A 142 -15.99 -0.29 15.28
C MET A 142 -15.85 -1.04 13.96
N SER A 143 -15.41 -2.28 14.06
CA SER A 143 -15.33 -3.25 12.98
C SER A 143 -16.26 -4.44 13.27
N TYR A 144 -17.10 -4.79 12.30
CA TYR A 144 -18.14 -5.81 12.40
C TYR A 144 -17.79 -6.98 11.50
N ARG A 145 -17.90 -8.21 12.03
CA ARG A 145 -17.77 -9.43 11.24
C ARG A 145 -19.13 -10.11 11.13
N LEU A 146 -19.58 -10.40 9.92
CA LEU A 146 -20.89 -10.97 9.61
C LEU A 146 -20.75 -12.28 8.83
N ALA A 147 -21.70 -13.19 9.01
CA ALA A 147 -21.80 -14.38 8.18
C ALA A 147 -22.21 -14.00 6.74
N SER A 148 -21.58 -14.63 5.74
CA SER A 148 -22.01 -14.51 4.34
C SER A 148 -23.12 -15.49 3.96
N SER A 149 -23.40 -16.48 4.80
CA SER A 149 -24.44 -17.51 4.61
C SER A 149 -25.78 -17.17 5.28
N PHE A 150 -25.80 -16.21 6.21
CA PHE A 150 -27.02 -15.72 6.83
C PHE A 150 -26.79 -14.32 7.41
N ALA A 151 -27.80 -13.46 7.37
CA ALA A 151 -27.68 -12.05 7.74
C ALA A 151 -27.55 -11.87 9.27
N SER A 152 -26.35 -12.07 9.82
CA SER A 152 -26.07 -11.91 11.25
C SER A 152 -24.66 -11.39 11.51
N THR A 153 -24.56 -10.46 12.45
CA THR A 153 -23.31 -10.06 13.09
C THR A 153 -22.83 -11.19 14.01
N LEU A 154 -21.57 -11.59 13.83
CA LEU A 154 -20.90 -12.63 14.61
C LEU A 154 -20.00 -12.03 15.69
N SER A 155 -19.34 -10.91 15.39
CA SER A 155 -18.52 -10.18 16.35
C SER A 155 -18.44 -8.70 16.02
N VAL A 156 -18.18 -7.89 17.05
CA VAL A 156 -17.91 -6.46 16.95
C VAL A 156 -16.63 -6.18 17.74
N THR A 157 -15.70 -5.46 17.13
CA THR A 157 -14.36 -5.20 17.67
C THR A 157 -14.03 -3.72 17.51
N ALA A 158 -13.38 -3.10 18.49
CA ALA A 158 -12.89 -1.72 18.36
C ALA A 158 -11.83 -1.62 17.25
N ASN A 159 -11.79 -0.50 16.54
CA ASN A 159 -10.89 -0.32 15.40
C ASN A 159 -9.41 -0.48 15.76
N GLU A 160 -9.00 -0.12 16.99
CA GLU A 160 -7.61 -0.32 17.47
C GLU A 160 -7.23 -1.79 17.50
N LYS A 161 -8.13 -2.64 17.99
CA LYS A 161 -7.91 -4.08 18.06
C LYS A 161 -8.04 -4.72 16.69
N ALA A 162 -8.97 -4.25 15.86
CA ALA A 162 -9.09 -4.70 14.47
C ALA A 162 -7.82 -4.38 13.67
N LEU A 163 -7.20 -3.21 13.90
CA LEU A 163 -5.95 -2.81 13.26
C LEU A 163 -4.78 -3.72 13.64
N GLU A 164 -4.67 -4.08 14.93
CA GLU A 164 -3.67 -5.04 15.40
C GLU A 164 -3.85 -6.39 14.70
N GLU A 165 -5.07 -6.92 14.69
CA GLU A 165 -5.41 -8.19 14.03
C GLU A 165 -5.17 -8.15 12.51
N ALA A 166 -5.49 -7.05 11.84
CA ALA A 166 -5.24 -6.86 10.40
C ALA A 166 -3.74 -6.83 10.10
N SER A 167 -2.96 -6.14 10.96
CA SER A 167 -1.50 -6.07 10.83
C SER A 167 -0.83 -7.43 11.00
N GLU A 168 -1.30 -8.24 11.96
CA GLU A 168 -0.83 -9.61 12.14
C GLU A 168 -1.18 -10.50 10.95
N ARG A 169 -2.42 -10.40 10.45
CA ARG A 169 -2.89 -11.12 9.25
C ARG A 169 -2.03 -10.80 8.04
N LEU A 170 -1.75 -9.53 7.79
CA LEU A 170 -0.91 -9.08 6.69
C LEU A 170 0.53 -9.60 6.83
N ARG A 171 1.13 -9.49 8.02
CA ARG A 171 2.48 -9.99 8.29
C ARG A 171 2.58 -11.51 8.07
N LYS A 172 1.58 -12.27 8.50
CA LYS A 172 1.52 -13.73 8.29
C LYS A 172 1.39 -14.07 6.81
N SER A 173 0.62 -13.29 6.04
CA SER A 173 0.48 -13.47 4.59
C SER A 173 1.81 -13.27 3.88
N LEU A 174 2.52 -12.17 4.19
CA LEU A 174 3.84 -11.86 3.60
C LEU A 174 4.89 -12.93 3.96
N GLY A 175 4.91 -13.39 5.21
CA GLY A 175 5.83 -14.46 5.64
C GLY A 175 5.54 -15.83 5.01
N LYS A 176 4.32 -16.06 4.52
CA LYS A 176 3.95 -17.30 3.80
C LYS A 176 4.30 -17.23 2.32
N GLU A 177 4.30 -16.04 1.72
CA GLU A 177 4.72 -15.83 0.33
C GLU A 177 6.25 -15.97 0.16
N GLU A 178 7.05 -15.60 1.17
CA GLU A 178 8.50 -15.86 1.18
C GLU A 178 8.83 -17.37 1.14
N ASP A 179 7.94 -18.23 1.65
CA ASP A 179 8.16 -19.68 1.71
C ASP A 179 7.73 -20.41 0.41
N LEU A 180 7.07 -19.72 -0.53
CA LEU A 180 6.58 -20.28 -1.81
C LEU A 180 7.43 -19.92 -3.02
N ASN A 181 8.60 -19.30 -2.82
CA ASN A 181 9.56 -19.06 -3.90
C ASN A 181 10.74 -20.05 -3.83
N PRO A 182 10.69 -21.25 -4.45
CA PRO A 182 11.89 -21.99 -4.78
C PRO A 182 12.51 -21.39 -6.06
N SER A 183 12.88 -20.12 -6.03
CA SER A 183 13.80 -19.54 -7.00
C SER A 183 14.53 -18.37 -6.35
N GLU A 184 15.81 -18.66 -6.13
CA GLU A 184 16.88 -17.73 -5.80
C GLU A 184 16.70 -16.99 -4.47
N LYS A 185 17.11 -17.68 -3.39
CA LYS A 185 18.03 -16.99 -2.47
C LYS A 185 19.06 -16.29 -3.37
N PRO A 186 19.27 -14.97 -3.30
CA PRO A 186 20.57 -14.45 -3.65
C PRO A 186 21.51 -15.28 -2.78
N GLY A 187 22.35 -16.11 -3.39
CA GLY A 187 23.45 -16.69 -2.67
C GLY A 187 24.06 -15.54 -1.87
N LYS A 188 24.21 -15.73 -0.56
CA LYS A 188 25.01 -14.82 0.27
C LYS A 188 26.19 -14.42 -0.61
N PRO A 189 26.41 -13.12 -0.91
CA PRO A 189 27.58 -12.75 -1.68
C PRO A 189 28.76 -13.44 -1.03
N ASP A 190 29.51 -14.25 -1.78
CA ASP A 190 30.74 -14.83 -1.26
C ASP A 190 31.55 -13.65 -0.72
N ASP A 191 31.94 -13.77 0.55
CA ASP A 191 32.74 -12.77 1.24
C ASP A 191 33.91 -12.44 0.30
N PRO A 192 34.08 -11.18 -0.14
CA PRO A 192 35.11 -10.86 -1.10
C PRO A 192 36.43 -11.37 -0.51
N GLY A 193 37.08 -12.29 -1.24
CA GLY A 193 38.34 -12.87 -0.81
C GLY A 193 39.28 -11.76 -0.38
N LYS A 194 39.91 -11.91 0.80
CA LYS A 194 40.91 -10.96 1.30
C LYS A 194 41.84 -10.60 0.14
N PRO A 195 42.00 -9.31 -0.20
CA PRO A 195 42.97 -8.91 -1.19
C PRO A 195 44.34 -9.44 -0.78
N ASP A 196 45.07 -10.06 -1.71
CA ASP A 196 46.47 -10.38 -1.50
C ASP A 196 47.22 -9.07 -1.19
N ASP A 197 48.06 -9.13 -0.15
CA ASP A 197 48.85 -8.00 0.32
C ASP A 197 49.70 -7.47 -0.84
N PRO A 198 49.60 -6.19 -1.23
CA PRO A 198 50.41 -5.66 -2.31
C PRO A 198 51.89 -5.81 -1.95
N GLY A 199 52.64 -6.46 -2.84
CA GLY A 199 54.08 -6.63 -2.69
C GLY A 199 54.75 -5.27 -2.41
N LYS A 200 55.68 -5.25 -1.45
CA LYS A 200 56.42 -4.03 -1.08
C LYS A 200 57.04 -3.42 -2.36
N PRO A 201 56.84 -2.12 -2.62
CA PRO A 201 57.55 -1.42 -3.68
C PRO A 201 59.06 -1.45 -3.40
N ASP A 202 59.87 -1.68 -4.42
CA ASP A 202 61.32 -1.46 -4.34
C ASP A 202 61.61 0.03 -4.13
N ASP A 203 62.59 0.31 -3.27
CA ASP A 203 62.99 1.67 -2.90
C ASP A 203 63.49 2.44 -4.13
N PRO A 204 62.94 3.63 -4.44
CA PRO A 204 63.46 4.45 -5.52
C PRO A 204 64.86 4.96 -5.17
N GLY A 205 65.80 4.80 -6.11
CA GLY A 205 67.17 5.30 -5.98
C GLY A 205 67.22 6.81 -5.72
N LYS A 206 68.15 7.24 -4.86
CA LYS A 206 68.34 8.66 -4.50
C LYS A 206 68.56 9.52 -5.74
N PRO A 207 67.81 10.63 -5.92
CA PRO A 207 68.13 11.65 -6.91
C PRO A 207 69.35 12.47 -6.48
N ASP A 208 70.22 12.80 -7.43
CA ASP A 208 71.34 13.74 -7.27
C ASP A 208 70.83 15.19 -7.13
N ASP A 209 71.59 15.98 -6.36
CA ASP A 209 71.25 17.33 -5.89
C ASP A 209 71.43 18.40 -7.00
N PRO A 210 70.39 19.15 -7.39
CA PRO A 210 70.56 20.32 -8.26
C PRO A 210 70.61 21.61 -7.43
N GLY A 211 71.74 22.31 -7.57
CA GLY A 211 72.11 23.48 -6.79
C GLY A 211 71.22 24.74 -6.86
N GLN A 212 71.56 25.65 -5.94
CA GLN A 212 71.01 26.97 -5.64
C GLN A 212 70.76 27.86 -6.87
N PRO A 213 69.69 28.70 -6.87
CA PRO A 213 69.94 30.15 -7.05
C PRO A 213 68.95 31.12 -6.37
N ASP A 214 69.37 32.39 -6.45
CA ASP A 214 69.03 33.66 -5.77
C ASP A 214 67.67 34.39 -6.04
N THR A 215 67.29 35.23 -5.06
CA THR A 215 66.53 36.53 -5.11
C THR A 215 65.06 36.54 -5.59
N PRO A 216 64.20 37.61 -5.46
CA PRO A 216 64.40 39.02 -5.04
C PRO A 216 63.29 39.58 -4.08
N PRO A 217 63.24 40.90 -3.77
CA PRO A 217 62.43 41.49 -2.70
C PRO A 217 61.10 42.08 -3.20
N GLY A 218 60.15 42.29 -2.28
CA GLY A 218 59.03 43.17 -2.54
C GLY A 218 58.10 43.26 -1.34
N LYS A 219 57.74 44.49 -0.94
CA LYS A 219 56.36 45.01 -0.81
C LYS A 219 56.42 46.53 -0.61
N GLU A 220 55.92 47.28 -1.59
CA GLU A 220 55.53 48.69 -1.43
C GLU A 220 54.00 48.75 -1.45
N ASN A 221 53.42 49.37 -0.43
CA ASN A 221 51.99 49.68 -0.32
C ASN A 221 51.88 51.20 -0.10
N GLY A 222 50.98 51.87 -0.82
CA GLY A 222 50.26 53.03 -0.26
C GLY A 222 49.92 54.18 -1.21
N LYS A 223 48.67 54.66 -1.03
CA LYS A 223 48.05 55.95 -1.43
C LYS A 223 47.62 56.05 -2.90
N ASN A 224 46.46 56.62 -3.24
CA ASN A 224 45.51 57.49 -2.53
C ASN A 224 44.13 57.34 -3.20
#